data_AF-A0A955FS69-F1
#
_entry.id   AF-A0A955FS69-F1
#
_cell.length_a   1.000
_cell.length_b   1.000
_cell.length_c   1.000
_cell.angle_alpha   90.00
_cell.angle_beta   90.00
_cell.angle_gamma   90.00
#
_symmetry.space_group_name_H-M   'P 1'
#
loop_
_entity.id
_entity.type
_entity.pdbx_description
1 polymer ?
#
loop_
_entity_poly.entity_id
_entity_poly.type
_entity_poly.pdbx_seq_one_letter_code
_entity_poly.pdbx_strand_id
1 'polypeptide(L)'
;MRDEIAIKIDHVSKDFRLPHEKVDSVKSLFVNPFRSREGLKTETQHALKNINFEVKKGEFFGIVGRNGSGKSTLLKIIANIYQPTKGKVTVNGRLVPFIELGVGFNPELSGRENTYLNGALMGFSTEEVDAKYDEIVKFAELERFMDQQLKNYSSGMQVRLAFSVATILADSDILLIDEVLAVGDASFQKKCYDYFSKLKKEKKTVVFVTHDMNAVREYCDRAILIDDSQVVKTGTAEVVSKEYTKLFIEQASVQLKQEEKPERWGDKRAVFTGVSVAKEKVLPSDSIILNMSIRANDDVEGAIVGFSVKDPSGAVVTGTNTYLEGQRLLSLKSGMSAKLEWVIDNIFSDGEYTFDIAIASGSVIHEWWDDAIAIRFVRENHVPHSIVPPVRLKIDK
;
A
#
# COMPACT_ATOMS: atom_id res chain seq x y z
N MET A 1 -8.53 -30.57 -19.15
CA MET A 1 -8.82 -29.27 -18.50
C MET A 1 -8.47 -29.23 -17.00
N ARG A 2 -8.55 -30.32 -16.22
CA ARG A 2 -8.12 -30.31 -14.81
C ARG A 2 -6.59 -30.25 -14.59
N ASP A 3 -5.80 -30.69 -15.57
CA ASP A 3 -4.33 -30.75 -15.47
C ASP A 3 -3.60 -29.40 -15.48
N GLU A 4 -4.29 -28.32 -15.87
CA GLU A 4 -3.71 -26.96 -15.92
C GLU A 4 -3.85 -26.19 -14.61
N ILE A 5 -4.63 -26.68 -13.64
CA ILE A 5 -4.89 -25.95 -12.39
C ILE A 5 -3.84 -26.32 -11.33
N ALA A 6 -3.10 -25.32 -10.86
CA ALA A 6 -2.11 -25.46 -9.79
C ALA A 6 -2.76 -25.34 -8.41
N ILE A 7 -3.66 -24.36 -8.22
CA ILE A 7 -4.38 -24.13 -6.97
C ILE A 7 -5.85 -23.90 -7.27
N LYS A 8 -6.74 -24.58 -6.54
CA LYS A 8 -8.19 -24.38 -6.58
C LYS A 8 -8.72 -24.03 -5.21
N ILE A 9 -9.42 -22.89 -5.13
CA ILE A 9 -10.10 -22.39 -3.94
C ILE A 9 -11.60 -22.46 -4.20
N ASP A 10 -12.28 -23.32 -3.44
CA ASP A 10 -13.70 -23.64 -3.64
C ASP A 10 -14.51 -23.27 -2.39
N HIS A 11 -15.27 -22.17 -2.50
CA HIS A 11 -16.19 -21.61 -1.51
C HIS A 11 -15.59 -21.47 -0.10
N VAL A 12 -14.33 -21.04 -0.04
CA VAL A 12 -13.56 -20.97 1.20
C VAL A 12 -14.05 -19.85 2.10
N SER A 13 -14.39 -20.19 3.34
CA SER A 13 -14.71 -19.21 4.39
C SER A 13 -13.90 -19.51 5.64
N LYS A 14 -13.54 -18.46 6.39
CA LYS A 14 -12.78 -18.59 7.64
C LYS A 14 -13.32 -17.62 8.68
N ASP A 15 -13.70 -18.19 9.81
CA ASP A 15 -14.17 -17.46 10.99
C ASP A 15 -13.20 -17.68 12.14
N PHE A 16 -12.85 -16.62 12.85
CA PHE A 16 -12.12 -16.66 14.11
C PHE A 16 -13.07 -16.31 15.25
N ARG A 17 -13.00 -17.08 16.34
CA ARG A 17 -13.73 -16.77 17.58
C ARG A 17 -12.81 -15.97 18.48
N LEU A 18 -13.21 -14.75 18.80
CA LEU A 18 -12.49 -13.83 19.67
C LEU A 18 -13.16 -13.86 21.05
N PRO A 19 -12.57 -14.55 22.05
CA PRO A 19 -13.06 -14.49 23.42
C PRO A 19 -12.73 -13.11 24.01
N HIS A 20 -13.72 -12.42 24.60
CA HIS A 20 -13.48 -11.13 25.27
C HIS A 20 -12.75 -11.25 26.62
N GLU A 21 -12.72 -12.45 27.25
CA GLU A 21 -11.98 -12.70 28.48
C GLU A 21 -10.89 -13.75 28.26
N LYS A 22 -9.66 -13.46 28.71
CA LYS A 22 -8.61 -14.47 28.88
C LYS A 22 -9.01 -15.38 30.03
N VAL A 23 -9.41 -16.61 29.72
CA VAL A 23 -9.63 -17.65 30.72
C VAL A 23 -8.28 -18.28 31.08
N ASP A 24 -7.45 -17.55 31.84
CA ASP A 24 -6.06 -17.94 32.13
C ASP A 24 -5.90 -19.06 33.17
N SER A 25 -6.99 -19.71 33.63
CA SER A 25 -6.85 -20.78 34.63
C SER A 25 -7.96 -21.82 34.59
N VAL A 26 -7.55 -23.09 34.63
CA VAL A 26 -8.40 -24.28 34.85
C VAL A 26 -9.25 -24.13 36.12
N LYS A 27 -8.81 -23.30 37.09
CA LYS A 27 -9.59 -22.98 38.29
C LYS A 27 -10.91 -22.27 37.98
N SER A 28 -10.96 -21.41 36.96
CA SER A 28 -12.18 -20.66 36.59
C SER A 28 -13.34 -21.56 36.12
N LEU A 29 -13.03 -22.77 35.63
CA LEU A 29 -14.03 -23.78 35.26
C LEU A 29 -14.75 -24.40 36.47
N PHE A 30 -14.15 -24.34 37.67
CA PHE A 30 -14.69 -24.94 38.89
C PHE A 30 -15.40 -23.95 39.83
N VAL A 31 -15.17 -22.63 39.71
CA VAL A 31 -15.67 -21.66 40.72
C VAL A 31 -17.02 -21.03 40.37
N ASN A 32 -17.66 -21.34 39.23
CA ASN A 32 -18.92 -20.66 38.88
C ASN A 32 -19.88 -21.47 37.99
N PRO A 33 -20.62 -22.45 38.52
CA PRO A 33 -21.60 -23.22 37.75
C PRO A 33 -22.86 -22.44 37.34
N PHE A 34 -23.06 -21.22 37.86
CA PHE A 34 -24.26 -20.38 37.62
C PHE A 34 -23.98 -18.99 37.02
N ARG A 35 -22.76 -18.69 36.56
CA ARG A 35 -22.55 -17.50 35.73
C ARG A 35 -23.18 -17.76 34.35
N SER A 36 -24.30 -17.09 34.08
CA SER A 36 -25.05 -17.18 32.83
C SER A 36 -24.15 -17.32 31.62
N ARG A 37 -24.50 -18.27 30.74
CA ARG A 37 -24.00 -18.42 29.36
C ARG A 37 -24.04 -17.12 28.54
N GLU A 38 -24.73 -16.09 29.00
CA GLU A 38 -24.80 -14.75 28.39
C GLU A 38 -23.56 -13.86 28.63
N GLY A 39 -22.68 -14.22 29.58
CA GLY A 39 -21.51 -13.39 29.95
C GLY A 39 -20.25 -13.61 29.11
N LEU A 40 -20.10 -14.78 28.47
CA LEU A 40 -18.99 -15.08 27.56
C LEU A 40 -19.36 -14.63 26.15
N LYS A 41 -19.49 -13.31 25.96
CA LYS A 41 -19.62 -12.76 24.61
C LYS A 41 -18.37 -13.17 23.84
N THR A 42 -18.56 -14.00 22.82
CA THR A 42 -17.51 -14.42 21.90
C THR A 42 -17.83 -13.75 20.58
N GLU A 43 -17.02 -12.79 20.18
CA GLU A 43 -17.22 -12.14 18.89
C GLU A 43 -16.70 -13.06 17.79
N THR A 44 -17.46 -13.22 16.70
CA THR A 44 -17.01 -13.99 15.55
C THR A 44 -16.50 -13.04 14.50
N GLN A 45 -15.18 -13.04 14.29
CA GLN A 45 -14.57 -12.28 13.21
C GLN A 45 -14.55 -13.14 11.94
N HIS A 46 -15.29 -12.70 10.93
CA HIS A 46 -15.31 -13.33 9.61
C HIS A 46 -14.11 -12.85 8.79
N ALA A 47 -13.02 -13.60 8.79
CA ALA A 47 -11.80 -13.22 8.08
C ALA A 47 -11.88 -13.47 6.56
N LEU A 48 -12.61 -14.50 6.12
CA LEU A 48 -12.88 -14.80 4.72
C LEU A 48 -14.32 -15.28 4.54
N LYS A 49 -14.99 -14.81 3.49
CA LYS A 49 -16.38 -15.12 3.18
C LYS A 49 -16.49 -15.60 1.74
N ASN A 50 -16.72 -16.91 1.59
CA ASN A 50 -17.04 -17.56 0.31
C ASN A 50 -16.10 -17.22 -0.87
N ILE A 51 -14.80 -17.32 -0.64
CA ILE A 51 -13.76 -17.04 -1.64
C ILE A 51 -13.71 -18.16 -2.67
N ASN A 52 -13.69 -17.79 -3.96
CA ASN A 52 -13.72 -18.71 -5.08
C ASN A 52 -12.79 -18.23 -6.21
N PHE A 53 -11.73 -18.99 -6.49
CA PHE A 53 -10.86 -18.75 -7.66
C PHE A 53 -9.95 -19.94 -7.96
N GLU A 54 -9.32 -19.90 -9.14
CA GLU A 54 -8.36 -20.90 -9.59
C GLU A 54 -7.10 -20.20 -10.10
N VAL A 55 -5.94 -20.81 -9.83
CA VAL A 55 -4.61 -20.41 -10.31
C VAL A 55 -4.09 -21.50 -11.23
N LYS A 56 -3.68 -21.12 -12.44
CA LYS A 56 -3.15 -22.03 -13.45
C LYS A 56 -1.65 -22.27 -13.26
N LYS A 57 -1.16 -23.40 -13.74
CA LYS A 57 0.28 -23.71 -13.76
C LYS A 57 1.02 -22.69 -14.64
N GLY A 58 2.11 -22.15 -14.11
CA GLY A 58 2.95 -21.14 -14.76
C GLY A 58 2.33 -19.75 -14.84
N GLU A 59 1.27 -19.49 -14.08
CA GLU A 59 0.66 -18.17 -13.91
C GLU A 59 1.31 -17.44 -12.73
N PHE A 60 1.59 -16.15 -12.92
CA PHE A 60 1.94 -15.23 -11.83
C PHE A 60 0.65 -14.53 -11.37
N PHE A 61 0.11 -14.97 -10.24
CA PHE A 61 -1.23 -14.60 -9.77
C PHE A 61 -1.17 -13.70 -8.53
N GLY A 62 -1.75 -12.50 -8.64
CA GLY A 62 -1.79 -11.51 -7.58
C GLY A 62 -2.98 -11.66 -6.62
N ILE A 63 -2.76 -11.49 -5.32
CA ILE A 63 -3.81 -11.30 -4.32
C ILE A 63 -3.63 -9.92 -3.71
N VAL A 64 -4.55 -9.02 -4.00
CA VAL A 64 -4.48 -7.61 -3.59
C VAL A 64 -5.70 -7.22 -2.78
N GLY A 65 -5.59 -6.16 -1.99
CA GLY A 65 -6.66 -5.74 -1.09
C GLY A 65 -6.16 -4.93 0.09
N ARG A 66 -7.06 -4.28 0.82
CA ARG A 66 -6.71 -3.44 1.97
C ARG A 66 -6.09 -4.25 3.12
N ASN A 67 -5.45 -3.58 4.06
CA ASN A 67 -5.04 -4.19 5.32
C ASN A 67 -6.30 -4.68 6.08
N GLY A 68 -6.22 -5.86 6.67
CA GLY A 68 -7.36 -6.49 7.34
C GLY A 68 -8.40 -7.17 6.42
N SER A 69 -8.26 -7.10 5.09
CA SER A 69 -9.20 -7.75 4.15
C SER A 69 -9.15 -9.29 4.13
N GLY A 70 -8.18 -9.90 4.83
CA GLY A 70 -8.04 -11.37 4.91
C GLY A 70 -6.97 -11.99 4.01
N LYS A 71 -6.16 -11.20 3.29
CA LYS A 71 -5.09 -11.70 2.38
C LYS A 71 -4.15 -12.71 3.05
N SER A 72 -3.54 -12.35 4.17
CA SER A 72 -2.62 -13.23 4.90
C SER A 72 -3.34 -14.45 5.48
N THR A 73 -4.62 -14.34 5.86
CA THR A 73 -5.43 -15.49 6.27
C THR A 73 -5.65 -16.45 5.10
N LEU A 74 -5.98 -15.94 3.91
CA LEU A 74 -6.14 -16.75 2.71
C LEU A 74 -4.82 -17.43 2.34
N LEU A 75 -3.71 -16.69 2.41
CA LEU A 75 -2.39 -17.24 2.14
C LEU A 75 -2.02 -18.38 3.10
N LYS A 76 -2.26 -18.21 4.41
CA LYS A 76 -2.09 -19.24 5.43
C LYS A 76 -2.99 -20.47 5.20
N ILE A 77 -4.18 -20.28 4.62
CA ILE A 77 -5.05 -21.40 4.23
C ILE A 77 -4.50 -22.13 3.00
N ILE A 78 -4.01 -21.40 2.00
CA ILE A 78 -3.38 -22.01 0.80
C ILE A 78 -2.13 -22.80 1.19
N ALA A 79 -1.33 -22.27 2.12
CA ALA A 79 -0.16 -22.94 2.70
C ALA A 79 -0.51 -24.09 3.66
N ASN A 80 -1.80 -24.41 3.84
CA ASN A 80 -2.29 -25.46 4.74
C ASN A 80 -1.89 -25.26 6.23
N ILE A 81 -1.60 -24.02 6.64
CA ILE A 81 -1.33 -23.64 8.04
C ILE A 81 -2.64 -23.53 8.80
N TYR A 82 -3.66 -22.91 8.18
CA TYR A 82 -5.01 -22.84 8.74
C TYR A 82 -5.98 -23.68 7.93
N GLN A 83 -6.82 -24.45 8.63
CA GLN A 83 -7.96 -25.09 7.99
C GLN A 83 -9.10 -24.08 7.78
N PRO A 84 -9.75 -24.09 6.60
CA PRO A 84 -10.93 -23.27 6.37
C PRO A 84 -12.10 -23.75 7.24
N THR A 85 -12.99 -22.84 7.62
CA THR A 85 -14.22 -23.19 8.36
C THR A 85 -15.24 -23.84 7.43
N LYS A 86 -15.28 -23.41 6.16
CA LYS A 86 -16.11 -23.97 5.09
C LYS A 86 -15.34 -23.95 3.77
N GLY A 87 -15.73 -24.81 2.83
CA GLY A 87 -15.09 -24.91 1.51
C GLY A 87 -13.86 -25.80 1.51
N LYS A 88 -13.14 -25.83 0.39
CA LYS A 88 -11.98 -26.69 0.19
C LYS A 88 -10.89 -25.97 -0.59
N VAL A 89 -9.64 -26.27 -0.23
CA VAL A 89 -8.43 -25.90 -0.98
C VAL A 89 -7.84 -27.16 -1.57
N THR A 90 -7.47 -27.10 -2.86
CA THR A 90 -6.74 -28.17 -3.54
C THR A 90 -5.47 -27.58 -4.16
N VAL A 91 -4.32 -28.17 -3.86
CA VAL A 91 -3.00 -27.76 -4.38
C VAL A 91 -2.41 -28.93 -5.14
N ASN A 92 -2.01 -28.71 -6.39
CA ASN A 92 -1.50 -29.72 -7.31
C ASN A 92 -0.02 -29.46 -7.64
N GLY A 93 0.87 -29.85 -6.73
CA GLY A 93 2.33 -29.69 -6.86
C GLY A 93 3.02 -29.48 -5.52
N ARG A 94 4.34 -29.41 -5.51
CA ARG A 94 5.12 -29.01 -4.33
C ARG A 94 4.98 -27.50 -4.15
N LEU A 95 4.31 -27.09 -3.09
CA LEU A 95 4.11 -25.69 -2.72
C LEU A 95 5.10 -25.27 -1.64
N VAL A 96 5.82 -24.17 -1.87
CA VAL A 96 6.76 -23.59 -0.89
C VAL A 96 6.23 -22.21 -0.46
N PRO A 97 5.83 -22.06 0.82
CA PRO A 97 5.38 -20.78 1.33
C PRO A 97 6.55 -19.89 1.76
N PHE A 98 6.64 -18.69 1.16
CA PHE A 98 7.52 -17.58 1.58
C PHE A 98 6.68 -16.62 2.42
N ILE A 99 6.02 -17.18 3.43
CA ILE A 99 5.13 -16.47 4.35
C ILE A 99 5.95 -16.23 5.62
N GLU A 100 6.02 -14.99 6.09
CA GLU A 100 6.76 -14.62 7.30
C GLU A 100 8.23 -15.09 7.22
N LEU A 101 9.04 -14.43 6.37
CA LEU A 101 10.46 -14.76 6.22
C LEU A 101 11.16 -14.88 7.58
N GLY A 102 11.90 -15.97 7.74
CA GLY A 102 12.61 -16.29 8.98
C GLY A 102 11.78 -17.08 10.00
N VAL A 103 10.56 -17.51 9.66
CA VAL A 103 9.86 -18.54 10.44
C VAL A 103 10.75 -19.77 10.60
N GLY A 104 10.88 -20.22 11.84
CA GLY A 104 11.74 -21.34 12.21
C GLY A 104 13.20 -20.99 12.44
N PHE A 105 13.60 -19.73 12.27
CA PHE A 105 14.90 -19.29 12.75
C PHE A 105 14.98 -19.31 14.27
N ASN A 106 16.13 -19.76 14.76
CA ASN A 106 16.49 -19.75 16.16
C ASN A 106 17.56 -18.66 16.40
N PRO A 107 17.25 -17.62 17.20
CA PRO A 107 18.18 -16.53 17.50
C PRO A 107 19.50 -16.97 18.14
N GLU A 108 19.51 -18.12 18.82
CA GLU A 108 20.69 -18.68 19.49
C GLU A 108 21.59 -19.50 18.56
N LEU A 109 21.11 -19.85 17.36
CA LEU A 109 21.89 -20.55 16.35
C LEU A 109 22.61 -19.57 15.41
N SER A 110 23.71 -20.02 14.82
CA SER A 110 24.45 -19.30 13.78
C SER A 110 23.62 -19.14 12.50
N GLY A 111 24.00 -18.22 11.62
CA GLY A 111 23.39 -18.12 10.28
C GLY A 111 23.51 -19.41 9.48
N ARG A 112 24.63 -20.12 9.63
CA ARG A 112 24.86 -21.44 9.04
C ARG A 112 23.82 -22.44 9.53
N GLU A 113 23.72 -22.64 10.83
CA GLU A 113 22.76 -23.59 11.43
C GLU A 113 21.30 -23.23 11.10
N ASN A 114 20.97 -21.94 11.08
CA ASN A 114 19.66 -21.45 10.65
C ASN A 114 19.36 -21.75 9.18
N THR A 115 20.37 -21.79 8.32
CA THR A 115 20.21 -22.18 6.90
C THR A 115 19.76 -23.64 6.79
N TYR A 116 20.40 -24.55 7.53
CA TYR A 116 19.99 -25.96 7.56
C TYR A 116 18.64 -26.16 8.22
N LEU A 117 18.39 -25.46 9.34
CA LEU A 117 17.11 -25.55 10.05
C LEU A 117 15.94 -25.11 9.15
N ASN A 118 16.10 -24.00 8.43
CA ASN A 118 15.09 -23.49 7.53
C ASN A 118 14.91 -24.39 6.29
N GLY A 119 16.01 -24.93 5.73
CA GLY A 119 15.94 -25.94 4.67
C GLY A 119 15.18 -27.20 5.09
N ALA A 120 15.43 -27.71 6.30
CA ALA A 120 14.71 -28.87 6.84
C ALA A 120 13.22 -28.59 7.03
N LEU A 121 12.84 -27.39 7.49
CA LEU A 121 11.44 -26.98 7.61
C LEU A 121 10.71 -26.88 6.26
N MET A 122 11.45 -26.57 5.18
CA MET A 122 10.94 -26.59 3.81
C MET A 122 10.98 -28.00 3.18
N GLY A 123 11.41 -29.02 3.93
CA GLY A 123 11.45 -30.41 3.50
C GLY A 123 12.64 -30.76 2.61
N PHE A 124 13.77 -30.05 2.73
CA PHE A 124 15.03 -30.40 2.07
C PHE A 124 15.91 -31.25 2.99
N SER A 125 16.67 -32.18 2.40
CA SER A 125 17.68 -32.96 3.12
C SER A 125 18.93 -32.11 3.40
N THR A 126 19.75 -32.56 4.36
CA THR A 126 21.03 -31.92 4.66
C THR A 126 21.95 -31.83 3.44
N GLU A 127 21.97 -32.88 2.62
CA GLU A 127 22.79 -32.96 1.41
C GLU A 127 22.32 -31.98 0.32
N GLU A 128 21.00 -31.80 0.17
CA GLU A 128 20.43 -30.82 -0.76
C GLU A 128 20.78 -29.38 -0.35
N VAL A 129 20.79 -29.10 0.96
CA VAL A 129 21.18 -27.80 1.50
C VAL A 129 22.69 -27.59 1.32
N ASP A 130 23.52 -28.58 1.63
CA ASP A 130 24.98 -28.52 1.47
C ASP A 130 25.38 -28.18 0.03
N ALA A 131 24.75 -28.84 -0.95
CA ALA A 131 25.03 -28.62 -2.37
C ALA A 131 24.75 -27.18 -2.84
N LYS A 132 23.87 -26.45 -2.14
CA LYS A 132 23.44 -25.09 -2.47
C LYS A 132 23.92 -24.04 -1.48
N TYR A 133 24.61 -24.44 -0.40
CA TYR A 133 24.95 -23.56 0.71
C TYR A 133 25.78 -22.36 0.27
N ASP A 134 26.83 -22.57 -0.52
CA ASP A 134 27.69 -21.47 -0.97
C ASP A 134 26.94 -20.47 -1.87
N GLU A 135 25.99 -20.94 -2.67
CA GLU A 135 25.13 -20.08 -3.49
C GLU A 135 24.19 -19.24 -2.61
N ILE A 136 23.59 -19.84 -1.57
CA ILE A 136 22.76 -19.14 -0.58
C ILE A 136 23.57 -18.02 0.08
N VAL A 137 24.75 -18.33 0.60
CA VAL A 137 25.59 -17.36 1.32
C VAL A 137 25.99 -16.21 0.41
N LYS A 138 26.39 -16.51 -0.83
CA LYS A 138 26.76 -15.52 -1.84
C LYS A 138 25.58 -14.65 -2.26
N PHE A 139 24.38 -15.21 -2.40
CA PHE A 139 23.18 -14.44 -2.72
C PHE A 139 22.82 -13.48 -1.56
N ALA A 140 22.97 -13.96 -0.32
CA ALA A 140 22.74 -13.19 0.89
C ALA A 140 23.79 -12.08 1.12
N GLU A 141 25.01 -12.24 0.59
CA GLU A 141 26.22 -11.44 0.89
C GLU A 141 26.53 -11.37 2.39
N LEU A 142 26.42 -12.52 3.07
CA LEU A 142 26.63 -12.67 4.51
C LEU A 142 27.82 -13.55 4.86
N GLU A 143 28.79 -13.73 3.95
CA GLU A 143 29.93 -14.65 4.08
C GLU A 143 30.65 -14.52 5.42
N ARG A 144 30.85 -13.28 5.89
CA ARG A 144 31.57 -12.97 7.14
C ARG A 144 30.73 -13.14 8.41
N PHE A 145 29.42 -13.28 8.26
CA PHE A 145 28.47 -13.30 9.37
C PHE A 145 27.88 -14.69 9.62
N MET A 146 28.05 -15.64 8.70
CA MET A 146 27.40 -16.97 8.76
C MET A 146 27.69 -17.75 10.05
N ASP A 147 28.87 -17.58 10.66
CA ASP A 147 29.22 -18.27 11.90
C ASP A 147 28.81 -17.47 13.17
N GLN A 148 28.23 -16.28 13.01
CA GLN A 148 27.66 -15.50 14.12
C GLN A 148 26.22 -15.91 14.41
N GLN A 149 25.84 -15.84 15.70
CA GLN A 149 24.47 -16.07 16.14
C GLN A 149 23.49 -15.06 15.54
N LEU A 150 22.30 -15.54 15.16
CA LEU A 150 21.31 -14.75 14.43
C LEU A 150 20.76 -13.57 15.24
N LYS A 151 20.75 -13.64 16.58
CA LYS A 151 20.39 -12.49 17.45
C LYS A 151 21.30 -11.26 17.27
N ASN A 152 22.50 -11.45 16.71
CA ASN A 152 23.43 -10.36 16.41
C ASN A 152 23.24 -9.79 14.99
N TYR A 153 22.34 -10.36 14.20
CA TYR A 153 22.03 -9.89 12.85
C TYR A 153 21.08 -8.69 12.94
N SER A 154 21.26 -7.72 12.04
CA SER A 154 20.21 -6.73 11.81
C SER A 154 18.98 -7.40 11.18
N SER A 155 17.80 -6.78 11.31
CA SER A 155 16.57 -7.26 10.67
C SER A 155 16.75 -7.44 9.15
N GLY A 156 17.50 -6.54 8.51
CA GLY A 156 17.84 -6.66 7.09
C GLY A 156 18.69 -7.90 6.78
N MET A 157 19.69 -8.22 7.59
CA MET A 157 20.51 -9.43 7.40
C MET A 157 19.68 -10.71 7.58
N GLN A 158 18.80 -10.75 8.58
CA GLN A 158 17.91 -11.91 8.80
C GLN A 158 17.00 -12.16 7.60
N VAL A 159 16.39 -11.09 7.06
CA VAL A 159 15.53 -11.15 5.88
C VAL A 159 16.32 -11.58 4.65
N ARG A 160 17.52 -11.03 4.45
CA ARG A 160 18.40 -11.41 3.34
C ARG A 160 18.72 -12.90 3.39
N LEU A 161 19.09 -13.42 4.56
CA LEU A 161 19.35 -14.85 4.73
C LEU A 161 18.09 -15.67 4.43
N ALA A 162 16.96 -15.34 5.05
CA ALA A 162 15.69 -16.05 4.85
C ALA A 162 15.28 -16.09 3.36
N PHE A 163 15.37 -14.95 2.67
CA PHE A 163 15.04 -14.87 1.26
C PHE A 163 16.03 -15.68 0.40
N SER A 164 17.32 -15.63 0.71
CA SER A 164 18.35 -16.38 -0.04
C SER A 164 18.16 -17.88 0.11
N VAL A 165 17.94 -18.35 1.34
CA VAL A 165 17.65 -19.77 1.62
C VAL A 165 16.40 -20.19 0.84
N ALA A 166 15.31 -19.44 0.98
CA ALA A 166 14.05 -19.76 0.32
C ALA A 166 14.19 -19.78 -1.20
N THR A 167 14.80 -18.77 -1.83
CA THR A 167 14.90 -18.65 -3.29
C THR A 167 15.84 -19.66 -3.95
N ILE A 168 16.97 -19.97 -3.33
CA ILE A 168 17.97 -20.89 -3.89
C ILE A 168 17.56 -22.35 -3.66
N LEU A 169 16.99 -22.65 -2.48
CA LEU A 169 16.49 -23.99 -2.20
C LEU A 169 15.20 -24.30 -2.96
N ALA A 170 14.33 -23.31 -3.20
CA ALA A 170 13.04 -23.50 -3.86
C ALA A 170 13.16 -23.98 -5.31
N ASP A 171 13.33 -25.29 -5.49
CA ASP A 171 12.90 -26.00 -6.67
C ASP A 171 11.48 -26.52 -6.46
N SER A 172 10.50 -25.64 -6.70
CA SER A 172 9.09 -25.93 -6.45
C SER A 172 8.21 -25.64 -7.67
N ASP A 173 7.04 -26.26 -7.67
CA ASP A 173 6.02 -26.07 -8.71
C ASP A 173 5.24 -24.77 -8.47
N ILE A 174 5.07 -24.40 -7.20
CA ILE A 174 4.22 -23.31 -6.72
C ILE A 174 4.91 -22.54 -5.60
N LEU A 175 5.08 -21.24 -5.80
CA LEU A 175 5.67 -20.32 -4.83
C LEU A 175 4.56 -19.42 -4.26
N LEU A 176 4.43 -19.35 -2.93
CA LEU A 176 3.58 -18.33 -2.29
C LEU A 176 4.47 -17.25 -1.71
N ILE A 177 4.21 -15.97 -2.01
CA ILE A 177 5.04 -14.86 -1.57
C ILE A 177 4.16 -13.82 -0.87
N ASP A 178 4.45 -13.50 0.39
CA ASP A 178 3.72 -12.50 1.18
C ASP A 178 4.55 -11.24 1.40
N GLU A 179 4.22 -10.10 0.77
CA GLU A 179 4.64 -8.73 1.15
C GLU A 179 6.13 -8.51 1.53
N VAL A 180 7.00 -9.41 1.07
CA VAL A 180 8.40 -9.52 1.52
C VAL A 180 9.35 -8.63 0.73
N LEU A 181 8.88 -8.11 -0.41
CA LEU A 181 9.68 -7.27 -1.30
C LEU A 181 10.06 -5.92 -0.70
N ALA A 182 9.37 -5.45 0.33
CA ALA A 182 9.63 -4.15 0.95
C ALA A 182 10.81 -4.17 1.94
N VAL A 183 11.45 -5.33 2.16
CA VAL A 183 12.41 -5.50 3.25
C VAL A 183 13.83 -5.70 2.72
N GLY A 184 14.76 -4.86 3.16
CA GLY A 184 16.14 -4.81 2.69
C GLY A 184 16.53 -3.42 2.15
N ASP A 185 17.78 -3.27 1.74
CA ASP A 185 18.25 -2.07 1.04
C ASP A 185 17.86 -2.10 -0.46
N ALA A 186 17.96 -0.96 -1.15
CA ALA A 186 17.59 -0.84 -2.56
C ALA A 186 18.37 -1.80 -3.48
N SER A 187 19.60 -2.18 -3.11
CA SER A 187 20.42 -3.09 -3.90
C SER A 187 19.92 -4.54 -3.79
N PHE A 188 19.48 -4.95 -2.60
CA PHE A 188 18.91 -6.27 -2.37
C PHE A 188 17.49 -6.36 -2.94
N GLN A 189 16.68 -5.30 -2.81
CA GLN A 189 15.35 -5.24 -3.45
C GLN A 189 15.45 -5.47 -4.96
N LYS A 190 16.44 -4.86 -5.63
CA LYS A 190 16.70 -5.10 -7.05
C LYS A 190 16.95 -6.59 -7.36
N LYS A 191 17.73 -7.28 -6.54
CA LYS A 191 17.95 -8.74 -6.69
C LYS A 191 16.66 -9.55 -6.55
N CYS A 192 15.78 -9.16 -5.64
CA CYS A 192 14.46 -9.79 -5.49
C CYS A 192 13.61 -9.62 -6.76
N TYR A 193 13.60 -8.41 -7.34
CA TYR A 193 12.88 -8.14 -8.60
C TYR A 193 13.49 -8.87 -9.80
N ASP A 194 14.82 -8.95 -9.88
CA ASP A 194 15.50 -9.75 -10.91
C ASP A 194 15.13 -11.24 -10.81
N TYR A 195 15.01 -11.77 -9.59
CA TYR A 195 14.52 -13.12 -9.34
C TYR A 195 13.05 -13.30 -9.78
N PHE A 196 12.17 -12.33 -9.54
CA PHE A 196 10.76 -12.40 -9.95
C PHE A 196 10.64 -12.38 -11.48
N SER A 197 11.45 -11.54 -12.13
CA SER A 197 11.57 -11.51 -13.58
C SER A 197 12.03 -12.86 -14.15
N LYS A 198 13.00 -13.51 -13.49
CA LYS A 198 13.44 -14.87 -13.84
C LYS A 198 12.30 -15.89 -13.71
N LEU A 199 11.59 -15.91 -12.58
CA LEU A 199 10.46 -16.82 -12.35
C LEU A 199 9.35 -16.65 -13.40
N LYS A 200 9.01 -15.40 -13.73
CA LYS A 200 8.04 -15.07 -14.78
C LYS A 200 8.50 -15.59 -16.15
N LYS A 201 9.76 -15.38 -16.51
CA LYS A 201 10.35 -15.87 -17.77
C LYS A 201 10.35 -17.40 -17.86
N GLU A 202 10.62 -18.07 -16.74
CA GLU A 202 10.60 -19.54 -16.62
C GLU A 202 9.19 -20.13 -16.52
N LYS A 203 8.14 -19.29 -16.49
CA LYS A 203 6.75 -19.71 -16.31
C LYS A 203 6.56 -20.59 -15.07
N LYS A 204 7.17 -20.19 -13.95
CA LYS A 204 6.89 -20.78 -12.63
C LYS A 204 5.55 -20.29 -12.12
N THR A 205 4.84 -21.13 -11.37
CA THR A 205 3.56 -20.72 -10.75
C THR A 205 3.86 -19.92 -9.49
N VAL A 206 3.37 -18.69 -9.41
CA VAL A 206 3.58 -17.83 -8.25
C VAL A 206 2.27 -17.23 -7.80
N VAL A 207 1.98 -17.31 -6.50
CA VAL A 207 0.92 -16.53 -5.86
C VAL A 207 1.58 -15.42 -5.07
N PHE A 208 1.33 -14.19 -5.47
CA PHE A 208 1.97 -13.01 -4.92
C PHE A 208 0.96 -12.14 -4.19
N VAL A 209 1.14 -12.00 -2.88
CA VAL A 209 0.33 -11.12 -2.04
C VAL A 209 1.08 -9.81 -1.84
N THR A 210 0.45 -8.70 -2.24
CA THR A 210 1.04 -7.38 -2.10
C THR A 210 -0.04 -6.30 -2.08
N HIS A 211 0.30 -5.14 -1.52
CA HIS A 211 -0.46 -3.91 -1.64
C HIS A 211 0.15 -2.94 -2.69
N ASP A 212 1.32 -3.25 -3.26
CA ASP A 212 1.97 -2.44 -4.30
C ASP A 212 1.41 -2.79 -5.69
N MET A 213 0.66 -1.86 -6.28
CA MET A 213 0.06 -2.04 -7.60
C MET A 213 1.08 -1.97 -8.74
N ASN A 214 2.25 -1.36 -8.55
CA ASN A 214 3.27 -1.33 -9.59
C ASN A 214 3.86 -2.73 -9.79
N ALA A 215 4.22 -3.40 -8.70
CA ALA A 215 4.64 -4.80 -8.74
C ALA A 215 3.54 -5.72 -9.32
N VAL A 216 2.27 -5.49 -9.01
CA VAL A 216 1.16 -6.27 -9.58
C VAL A 216 1.09 -6.11 -11.11
N ARG A 217 1.15 -4.87 -11.62
CA ARG A 217 1.12 -4.60 -13.06
C ARG A 217 2.33 -5.16 -13.81
N GLU A 218 3.50 -5.13 -13.17
CA GLU A 218 4.75 -5.59 -13.77
C GLU A 218 4.83 -7.12 -13.84
N TYR A 219 4.53 -7.81 -12.73
CA TYR A 219 4.78 -9.25 -12.60
C TYR A 219 3.54 -10.10 -12.82
N CYS A 220 2.36 -9.70 -12.35
CA CYS A 220 1.19 -10.56 -12.37
C CYS A 220 0.50 -10.61 -13.75
N ASP A 221 0.09 -11.80 -14.17
CA ASP A 221 -0.76 -12.00 -15.35
C ASP A 221 -2.23 -11.68 -15.02
N ARG A 222 -2.67 -12.15 -13.86
CA ARG A 222 -4.02 -11.96 -13.31
C ARG A 222 -3.93 -11.72 -11.81
N ALA A 223 -5.00 -11.15 -11.27
CA ALA A 223 -5.11 -10.93 -9.84
C ALA A 223 -6.57 -11.06 -9.35
N ILE A 224 -6.71 -11.10 -8.03
CA ILE A 224 -7.96 -10.90 -7.33
C ILE A 224 -7.85 -9.73 -6.37
N LEU A 225 -8.94 -8.97 -6.26
CA LEU A 225 -9.12 -7.94 -5.27
C LEU A 225 -10.01 -8.47 -4.14
N ILE A 226 -9.48 -8.46 -2.92
CA ILE A 226 -10.21 -8.80 -1.71
C ILE A 226 -10.48 -7.52 -0.92
N ASP A 227 -11.75 -7.28 -0.59
CA ASP A 227 -12.19 -6.21 0.31
C ASP A 227 -13.31 -6.77 1.20
N ASP A 228 -13.36 -6.32 2.46
CA ASP A 228 -14.33 -6.80 3.47
C ASP A 228 -14.52 -8.34 3.49
N SER A 229 -13.39 -9.05 3.38
CA SER A 229 -13.29 -10.51 3.42
C SER A 229 -13.93 -11.24 2.24
N GLN A 230 -14.22 -10.55 1.13
CA GLN A 230 -14.82 -11.11 -0.08
C GLN A 230 -14.02 -10.74 -1.33
N VAL A 231 -14.13 -11.55 -2.38
CA VAL A 231 -13.57 -11.20 -3.69
C VAL A 231 -14.47 -10.17 -4.36
N VAL A 232 -13.97 -8.95 -4.54
CA VAL A 232 -14.66 -7.86 -5.24
C VAL A 232 -14.43 -7.93 -6.73
N LYS A 233 -13.20 -8.28 -7.15
CA LYS A 233 -12.83 -8.33 -8.57
C LYS A 233 -11.85 -9.45 -8.85
N THR A 234 -11.96 -10.01 -10.05
CA THR A 234 -10.99 -10.94 -10.63
C THR A 234 -10.76 -10.55 -12.07
N GLY A 235 -9.51 -10.59 -12.54
CA GLY A 235 -9.20 -10.23 -13.92
C GLY A 235 -7.70 -10.13 -14.16
N THR A 236 -7.33 -9.46 -15.25
CA THR A 236 -5.93 -9.09 -15.49
C THR A 236 -5.44 -8.13 -14.42
N ALA A 237 -4.12 -8.06 -14.23
CA ALA A 237 -3.49 -7.13 -13.30
C ALA A 237 -4.01 -5.69 -13.49
N GLU A 238 -4.12 -5.22 -14.74
CA GLU A 238 -4.60 -3.88 -15.06
C GLU A 238 -6.06 -3.62 -14.63
N VAL A 239 -6.96 -4.58 -14.86
CA VAL A 239 -8.37 -4.45 -14.48
C VAL A 239 -8.51 -4.39 -12.96
N VAL A 240 -7.75 -5.24 -12.26
CA VAL A 240 -7.78 -5.31 -10.80
C VAL A 240 -7.14 -4.08 -10.17
N SER A 241 -6.02 -3.59 -10.71
CA SER A 241 -5.38 -2.37 -10.23
C SER A 241 -6.27 -1.14 -10.38
N LYS A 242 -7.02 -1.01 -11.50
CA LYS A 242 -8.01 0.06 -11.65
C LYS A 242 -9.10 -0.02 -10.59
N GLU A 243 -9.62 -1.21 -10.34
CA GLU A 243 -10.67 -1.40 -9.32
C GLU A 243 -10.16 -1.13 -7.91
N TYR A 244 -8.92 -1.56 -7.61
CA TYR A 244 -8.26 -1.24 -6.35
C TYR A 244 -8.14 0.27 -6.15
N THR A 245 -7.71 1.03 -7.17
CA THR A 245 -7.65 2.50 -7.11
C THR A 245 -9.03 3.10 -6.84
N LYS A 246 -10.11 2.62 -7.50
CA LYS A 246 -11.47 3.11 -7.25
C LYS A 246 -11.92 2.94 -5.80
N LEU A 247 -11.55 1.85 -5.14
CA LEU A 247 -11.88 1.66 -3.72
C LEU A 247 -11.31 2.78 -2.83
N PHE A 248 -10.14 3.34 -3.15
CA PHE A 248 -9.59 4.49 -2.42
C PHE A 248 -10.26 5.80 -2.80
N ILE A 249 -10.63 5.98 -4.07
CA ILE A 249 -11.38 7.15 -4.56
C ILE A 249 -12.78 7.20 -3.93
N GLU A 250 -13.49 6.07 -3.92
CA GLU A 250 -14.83 5.99 -3.33
C GLU A 250 -14.78 6.24 -1.83
N GLN A 251 -13.78 5.72 -1.11
CA GLN A 251 -13.59 6.06 0.31
C GLN A 251 -13.21 7.52 0.53
N ALA A 252 -12.30 8.08 -0.26
CA ALA A 252 -12.01 9.51 -0.20
C ALA A 252 -13.29 10.31 -0.44
N SER A 253 -14.11 9.93 -1.42
CA SER A 253 -15.38 10.58 -1.72
C SER A 253 -16.47 10.36 -0.65
N VAL A 254 -16.50 9.22 0.04
CA VAL A 254 -17.47 8.91 1.13
C VAL A 254 -17.04 9.60 2.44
N GLN A 255 -15.75 9.68 2.70
CA GLN A 255 -15.18 10.40 3.84
C GLN A 255 -15.28 11.91 3.65
N LEU A 256 -15.24 12.39 2.40
CA LEU A 256 -15.58 13.76 2.01
C LEU A 256 -17.10 14.04 1.99
N LYS A 257 -17.96 13.02 1.78
CA LYS A 257 -19.43 13.16 1.77
C LYS A 257 -20.08 13.05 3.16
N GLN A 258 -19.38 12.56 4.18
CA GLN A 258 -19.93 12.44 5.55
C GLN A 258 -19.78 13.70 6.39
N GLU A 259 -19.02 14.69 5.93
CA GLU A 259 -19.17 16.06 6.39
C GLU A 259 -19.76 16.85 5.22
N GLU A 260 -21.01 17.32 5.33
CA GLU A 260 -21.43 18.49 4.56
C GLU A 260 -20.61 19.69 5.06
N LYS A 261 -19.32 19.71 4.72
CA LYS A 261 -18.48 20.90 4.84
C LYS A 261 -19.01 21.87 3.80
N PRO A 262 -19.41 23.10 4.19
CA PRO A 262 -19.82 24.08 3.21
C PRO A 262 -18.65 24.28 2.23
N GLU A 263 -18.95 24.43 0.92
CA GLU A 263 -17.97 24.66 -0.17
C GLU A 263 -16.88 25.68 0.21
N ARG A 264 -17.21 26.59 1.14
CA ARG A 264 -16.23 27.39 1.87
C ARG A 264 -16.47 27.40 3.37
N TRP A 265 -15.48 27.06 4.17
CA TRP A 265 -15.54 27.09 5.64
C TRP A 265 -14.39 27.92 6.25
N GLY A 266 -14.34 28.09 7.57
CA GLY A 266 -13.36 28.95 8.28
C GLY A 266 -14.01 30.11 9.06
N ASP A 267 -13.23 30.86 9.83
CA ASP A 267 -13.72 31.96 10.69
C ASP A 267 -14.13 33.24 9.93
N LYS A 268 -13.84 33.29 8.62
CA LYS A 268 -14.14 34.38 7.68
C LYS A 268 -13.53 35.74 8.05
N ARG A 269 -12.47 35.79 8.88
CA ARG A 269 -11.72 37.03 9.16
C ARG A 269 -10.90 37.49 7.96
N ALA A 270 -10.52 36.57 7.07
CA ALA A 270 -10.05 36.85 5.72
C ALA A 270 -10.72 35.89 4.74
N VAL A 271 -11.11 36.39 3.56
CA VAL A 271 -11.89 35.66 2.56
C VAL A 271 -11.34 35.86 1.15
N PHE A 272 -11.52 34.85 0.30
CA PHE A 272 -11.31 34.90 -1.14
C PHE A 272 -12.46 35.65 -1.82
N THR A 273 -12.11 36.72 -2.52
CA THR A 273 -13.04 37.49 -3.37
C THR A 273 -13.04 37.03 -4.82
N GLY A 274 -12.03 36.24 -5.24
CA GLY A 274 -12.00 35.62 -6.56
C GLY A 274 -10.80 34.70 -6.76
N VAL A 275 -10.97 33.72 -7.63
CA VAL A 275 -9.92 32.82 -8.13
C VAL A 275 -10.07 32.70 -9.65
N SER A 276 -8.96 32.67 -10.38
CA SER A 276 -8.97 32.48 -11.83
C SER A 276 -7.66 31.89 -12.30
N VAL A 277 -7.70 31.24 -13.46
CA VAL A 277 -6.51 30.73 -14.16
C VAL A 277 -6.38 31.44 -15.50
N ALA A 278 -5.14 31.68 -15.95
CA ALA A 278 -4.92 32.35 -17.23
C ALA A 278 -5.37 31.49 -18.43
N LYS A 279 -5.34 30.15 -18.29
CA LYS A 279 -5.79 29.19 -19.30
C LYS A 279 -6.47 28.01 -18.62
N GLU A 280 -7.71 27.70 -19.03
CA GLU A 280 -8.45 26.52 -18.57
C GLU A 280 -7.95 25.21 -19.21
N LYS A 281 -7.36 25.33 -20.40
CA LYS A 281 -6.70 24.23 -21.12
C LYS A 281 -5.21 24.52 -21.24
N VAL A 282 -4.38 23.73 -20.55
CA VAL A 282 -2.93 23.97 -20.44
C VAL A 282 -2.15 22.90 -21.19
N LEU A 283 -1.27 23.33 -22.10
CA LEU A 283 -0.38 22.44 -22.86
C LEU A 283 0.92 22.15 -22.09
N PRO A 284 1.70 21.12 -22.44
CA PRO A 284 2.90 20.73 -21.68
C PRO A 284 3.96 21.84 -21.56
N SER A 285 4.04 22.73 -22.55
CA SER A 285 4.99 23.86 -22.57
C SER A 285 4.47 25.12 -21.86
N ASP A 286 3.21 25.14 -21.45
CA ASP A 286 2.60 26.29 -20.79
C ASP A 286 2.88 26.24 -19.28
N SER A 287 3.24 27.38 -18.67
CA SER A 287 3.15 27.55 -17.22
C SER A 287 1.70 27.79 -16.80
N ILE A 288 1.34 27.32 -15.62
CA ILE A 288 0.03 27.56 -15.01
C ILE A 288 0.13 28.86 -14.21
N ILE A 289 -0.77 29.80 -14.49
CA ILE A 289 -0.86 31.06 -13.76
C ILE A 289 -2.18 31.06 -12.99
N LEU A 290 -2.10 30.93 -11.67
CA LEU A 290 -3.23 30.92 -10.76
C LEU A 290 -3.30 32.26 -10.01
N ASN A 291 -4.40 32.99 -10.21
CA ASN A 291 -4.65 34.29 -9.60
C ASN A 291 -5.66 34.15 -8.47
N MET A 292 -5.32 34.68 -7.30
CA MET A 292 -6.21 34.73 -6.13
C MET A 292 -6.37 36.18 -5.67
N SER A 293 -7.59 36.57 -5.36
CA SER A 293 -7.91 37.85 -4.72
C SER A 293 -8.49 37.59 -3.34
N ILE A 294 -7.98 38.28 -2.33
CA ILE A 294 -8.43 38.14 -0.94
C ILE A 294 -8.81 39.49 -0.34
N ARG A 295 -9.68 39.48 0.67
CA ARG A 295 -10.06 40.63 1.49
C ARG A 295 -10.07 40.22 2.97
N ALA A 296 -9.50 41.06 3.82
CA ALA A 296 -9.61 40.93 5.26
C ALA A 296 -10.87 41.64 5.78
N ASN A 297 -11.72 40.91 6.49
CA ASN A 297 -12.87 41.47 7.22
C ASN A 297 -12.45 41.97 8.60
N ASP A 298 -11.36 41.45 9.15
CA ASP A 298 -10.79 41.82 10.44
C ASP A 298 -9.25 41.83 10.37
N ASP A 299 -8.59 42.35 11.41
CA ASP A 299 -7.14 42.35 11.52
C ASP A 299 -6.60 40.92 11.63
N VAL A 300 -5.85 40.50 10.61
CA VAL A 300 -5.18 39.20 10.52
C VAL A 300 -3.68 39.41 10.43
N GLU A 301 -2.98 39.11 11.51
CA GLU A 301 -1.53 39.01 11.50
C GLU A 301 -1.10 37.61 11.07
N GLY A 302 0.01 37.53 10.34
CA GLY A 302 0.61 36.24 10.05
C GLY A 302 -0.09 35.45 8.94
N ALA A 303 -0.90 36.07 8.07
CA ALA A 303 -1.70 35.33 7.09
C ALA A 303 -0.82 34.60 6.06
N ILE A 304 -1.13 33.33 5.90
CA ILE A 304 -0.57 32.38 4.95
C ILE A 304 -1.66 32.06 3.95
N VAL A 305 -1.36 32.23 2.67
CA VAL A 305 -2.27 31.88 1.57
C VAL A 305 -1.64 30.74 0.79
N GLY A 306 -2.41 29.73 0.45
CA GLY A 306 -1.90 28.57 -0.26
C GLY A 306 -2.94 27.86 -1.08
N PHE A 307 -2.48 26.83 -1.78
CA PHE A 307 -3.34 25.93 -2.54
C PHE A 307 -2.84 24.49 -2.44
N SER A 308 -3.75 23.54 -2.61
CA SER A 308 -3.45 22.16 -2.95
C SER A 308 -4.11 21.79 -4.27
N VAL A 309 -3.46 20.91 -5.02
CA VAL A 309 -3.92 20.41 -6.31
C VAL A 309 -4.32 18.96 -6.16
N LYS A 310 -5.55 18.63 -6.53
CA LYS A 310 -6.08 17.27 -6.55
C LYS A 310 -6.12 16.74 -7.97
N ASP A 311 -5.77 15.47 -8.13
CA ASP A 311 -5.92 14.75 -9.40
C ASP A 311 -7.40 14.39 -9.66
N PRO A 312 -7.74 13.81 -10.84
CA PRO A 312 -9.11 13.35 -11.12
C PRO A 312 -9.64 12.31 -10.13
N SER A 313 -8.76 11.71 -9.32
CA SER A 313 -9.10 10.74 -8.28
C SER A 313 -9.46 11.40 -6.95
N GLY A 314 -9.28 12.72 -6.85
CA GLY A 314 -9.46 13.52 -5.63
C GLY A 314 -8.27 13.47 -4.68
N ALA A 315 -7.17 12.82 -5.07
CA ALA A 315 -5.96 12.73 -4.25
C ALA A 315 -5.12 14.00 -4.40
N VAL A 316 -4.65 14.57 -3.28
CA VAL A 316 -3.74 15.72 -3.31
C VAL A 316 -2.39 15.31 -3.88
N VAL A 317 -2.03 15.86 -5.02
CA VAL A 317 -0.77 15.59 -5.74
C VAL A 317 0.34 16.51 -5.28
N THR A 318 0.02 17.79 -5.09
CA THR A 318 0.97 18.81 -4.69
C THR A 318 0.25 20.00 -4.08
N GLY A 319 0.99 20.90 -3.46
CA GLY A 319 0.47 22.11 -2.86
C GLY A 319 1.61 22.93 -2.26
N THR A 320 1.40 24.23 -2.15
CA THR A 320 2.34 25.13 -1.49
C THR A 320 1.59 26.29 -0.86
N ASN A 321 2.31 27.14 -0.14
CA ASN A 321 1.77 28.35 0.47
C ASN A 321 2.84 29.43 0.59
N THR A 322 2.41 30.64 0.94
CA THR A 322 3.31 31.81 1.01
C THR A 322 4.47 31.61 1.99
N TYR A 323 4.25 30.86 3.08
CA TYR A 323 5.30 30.58 4.06
C TYR A 323 6.36 29.60 3.53
N LEU A 324 5.93 28.53 2.86
CA LEU A 324 6.84 27.53 2.26
C LEU A 324 7.68 28.11 1.12
N GLU A 325 7.12 29.06 0.35
CA GLU A 325 7.85 29.79 -0.69
C GLU A 325 8.75 30.92 -0.14
N GLY A 326 8.96 30.98 1.18
CA GLY A 326 9.86 31.93 1.83
C GLY A 326 9.37 33.39 1.80
N GLN A 327 8.08 33.61 1.51
CA GLN A 327 7.50 34.95 1.44
C GLN A 327 7.02 35.39 2.81
N ARG A 328 7.17 36.69 3.11
CA ARG A 328 6.80 37.22 4.44
C ARG A 328 5.31 37.04 4.68
N LEU A 329 4.98 36.60 5.89
CA LEU A 329 3.60 36.49 6.36
C LEU A 329 2.85 37.80 6.09
N LEU A 330 1.63 37.69 5.56
CA LEU A 330 0.82 38.84 5.22
C LEU A 330 0.15 39.39 6.48
N SER A 331 0.49 40.62 6.88
CA SER A 331 -0.31 41.37 7.85
C SER A 331 -1.42 42.09 7.09
N LEU A 332 -2.65 41.59 7.22
CA LEU A 332 -3.83 42.16 6.59
C LEU A 332 -4.64 42.93 7.63
N LYS A 333 -4.84 44.23 7.42
CA LYS A 333 -5.74 45.04 8.25
C LYS A 333 -7.18 44.90 7.79
N SER A 334 -8.15 45.08 8.68
CA SER A 334 -9.57 45.08 8.32
C SER A 334 -9.84 46.03 7.14
N GLY A 335 -10.53 45.52 6.12
CA GLY A 335 -10.84 46.21 4.87
C GLY A 335 -9.76 46.12 3.79
N MET A 336 -8.53 45.68 4.12
CA MET A 336 -7.45 45.52 3.16
C MET A 336 -7.76 44.39 2.17
N SER A 337 -7.36 44.55 0.92
CA SER A 337 -7.44 43.50 -0.11
C SER A 337 -6.06 43.26 -0.70
N ALA A 338 -5.77 42.02 -1.10
CA ALA A 338 -4.50 41.65 -1.71
C ALA A 338 -4.73 40.73 -2.92
N LYS A 339 -3.80 40.76 -3.88
CA LYS A 339 -3.79 39.87 -5.04
C LYS A 339 -2.52 39.04 -5.04
N LEU A 340 -2.68 37.74 -5.28
CA LEU A 340 -1.58 36.78 -5.37
C LEU A 340 -1.59 36.16 -6.75
N GLU A 341 -0.43 36.17 -7.40
CA GLU A 341 -0.19 35.49 -8.68
C GLU A 341 0.83 34.37 -8.47
N TRP A 342 0.37 33.14 -8.65
CA TRP A 342 1.19 31.93 -8.55
C TRP A 342 1.57 31.47 -9.96
N VAL A 343 2.86 31.33 -10.22
CA VAL A 343 3.38 30.76 -11.46
C VAL A 343 3.92 29.37 -11.16
N ILE A 344 3.25 28.35 -11.70
CA ILE A 344 3.52 26.94 -11.45
C ILE A 344 3.93 26.29 -12.77
N ASP A 345 5.05 25.59 -12.78
CA ASP A 345 5.45 24.83 -13.96
C ASP A 345 4.52 23.62 -14.17
N ASN A 346 4.13 23.38 -15.43
CA ASN A 346 3.22 22.30 -15.75
C ASN A 346 3.93 20.93 -15.73
N ILE A 347 3.70 20.20 -14.65
CA ILE A 347 4.17 18.81 -14.47
C ILE A 347 3.05 17.77 -14.56
N PHE A 348 1.81 18.21 -14.76
CA PHE A 348 0.64 17.35 -14.63
C PHE A 348 0.49 16.42 -15.86
N SER A 349 -0.07 15.24 -15.62
CA SER A 349 -0.47 14.32 -16.71
C SER A 349 -1.77 14.78 -17.35
N ASP A 350 -2.14 14.18 -18.48
CA ASP A 350 -3.43 14.45 -19.13
C ASP A 350 -4.58 14.15 -18.17
N GLY A 351 -5.52 15.08 -18.03
CA GLY A 351 -6.60 14.99 -17.06
C GLY A 351 -7.11 16.34 -16.56
N GLU A 352 -8.17 16.28 -15.77
CA GLU A 352 -8.78 17.44 -15.11
C GLU A 352 -8.39 17.45 -13.63
N TYR A 353 -7.77 18.54 -13.18
CA TYR A 353 -7.26 18.69 -11.83
C TYR A 353 -7.98 19.85 -11.16
N THR A 354 -8.30 19.70 -9.87
CA THR A 354 -8.96 20.74 -9.09
C THR A 354 -8.00 21.36 -8.08
N PHE A 355 -8.20 22.63 -7.76
CA PHE A 355 -7.39 23.37 -6.80
C PHE A 355 -8.25 23.72 -5.60
N ASP A 356 -7.83 23.27 -4.41
CA ASP A 356 -8.33 23.81 -3.15
C ASP A 356 -7.46 24.99 -2.76
N ILE A 357 -8.07 26.04 -2.19
CA ILE A 357 -7.36 27.25 -1.79
C ILE A 357 -7.68 27.60 -0.34
N ALA A 358 -6.69 28.13 0.39
CA ALA A 358 -6.83 28.40 1.81
C ALA A 358 -6.11 29.69 2.26
N ILE A 359 -6.69 30.36 3.26
CA ILE A 359 -6.10 31.43 4.05
C ILE A 359 -6.05 30.97 5.50
N ALA A 360 -4.87 30.99 6.13
CA ALA A 360 -4.69 30.56 7.51
C ALA A 360 -3.65 31.42 8.24
N SER A 361 -3.76 31.53 9.56
CA SER A 361 -2.74 32.09 10.44
C SER A 361 -2.42 31.10 11.56
N GLY A 362 -1.26 30.47 11.50
CA GLY A 362 -0.90 29.40 12.44
C GLY A 362 -1.85 28.21 12.31
N SER A 363 -2.56 27.87 13.39
CA SER A 363 -3.57 26.79 13.41
C SER A 363 -4.99 27.27 13.07
N VAL A 364 -5.19 28.56 12.85
CA VAL A 364 -6.51 29.14 12.55
C VAL A 364 -6.72 29.21 11.05
N ILE A 365 -7.82 28.65 10.57
CA ILE A 365 -8.23 28.70 9.16
C ILE A 365 -9.27 29.82 9.01
N HIS A 366 -8.91 30.83 8.22
CA HIS A 366 -9.77 31.98 7.97
C HIS A 366 -10.77 31.70 6.87
N GLU A 367 -10.29 31.13 5.76
CA GLU A 367 -11.17 30.55 4.77
C GLU A 367 -10.47 29.38 4.08
N TRP A 368 -11.21 28.29 3.93
CA TRP A 368 -10.88 27.17 3.07
C TRP A 368 -11.95 27.07 1.99
N TRP A 369 -11.55 26.90 0.74
CA TRP A 369 -12.45 26.74 -0.39
C TRP A 369 -12.04 25.50 -1.19
N ASP A 370 -12.85 24.46 -1.07
CA ASP A 370 -12.67 23.19 -1.76
C ASP A 370 -13.07 23.30 -3.24
N ASP A 371 -12.29 22.66 -4.12
CA ASP A 371 -12.53 22.61 -5.57
C ASP A 371 -12.77 23.99 -6.21
N ALA A 372 -12.03 25.01 -5.74
CA ALA A 372 -12.23 26.40 -6.09
C ALA A 372 -12.05 26.70 -7.58
N ILE A 373 -11.20 25.94 -8.27
CA ILE A 373 -11.05 26.01 -9.73
C ILE A 373 -10.56 24.68 -10.31
N ALA A 374 -10.99 24.35 -11.54
CA ALA A 374 -10.54 23.18 -12.28
C ALA A 374 -9.71 23.60 -13.50
N ILE A 375 -8.66 22.82 -13.81
CA ILE A 375 -7.79 23.02 -14.98
C ILE A 375 -7.69 21.69 -15.72
N ARG A 376 -7.88 21.73 -17.05
CA ARG A 376 -7.69 20.57 -17.91
C ARG A 376 -6.31 20.62 -18.56
N PHE A 377 -5.47 19.65 -18.23
CA PHE A 377 -4.18 19.45 -18.88
C PHE A 377 -4.35 18.53 -20.06
N VAL A 378 -3.81 18.91 -21.22
CA VAL A 378 -3.84 18.09 -22.44
C VAL A 378 -2.43 17.91 -22.96
N ARG A 379 -1.96 16.66 -23.03
CA ARG A 379 -0.66 16.34 -23.62
C ARG A 379 -0.81 15.86 -25.06
N GLU A 380 0.04 16.38 -25.95
CA GLU A 380 0.18 15.83 -27.32
C GLU A 380 1.06 14.57 -27.35
N ASN A 381 1.96 14.35 -26.37
CA ASN A 381 2.79 13.15 -26.24
C ASN A 381 3.15 12.80 -24.76
N HIS A 382 3.27 11.51 -24.45
CA HIS A 382 3.62 10.97 -23.12
C HIS A 382 5.10 11.21 -22.75
N VAL A 383 5.39 11.50 -21.47
CA VAL A 383 6.77 11.56 -20.93
C VAL A 383 6.83 10.71 -19.65
N PRO A 384 7.88 9.89 -19.40
CA PRO A 384 7.78 8.72 -18.51
C PRO A 384 8.06 8.97 -17.02
N HIS A 385 8.44 10.18 -16.59
CA HIS A 385 8.93 10.39 -15.22
C HIS A 385 8.42 11.69 -14.57
N SER A 386 8.17 11.66 -13.25
CA SER A 386 7.81 12.80 -12.42
C SER A 386 9.02 13.68 -12.10
N ILE A 387 8.85 15.01 -12.21
CA ILE A 387 9.83 16.03 -11.81
C ILE A 387 9.14 16.96 -10.81
N VAL A 388 9.83 17.36 -9.74
CA VAL A 388 9.35 18.39 -8.80
C VAL A 388 9.60 19.78 -9.42
N PRO A 389 8.57 20.61 -9.64
CA PRO A 389 8.72 21.88 -10.34
C PRO A 389 9.26 22.98 -9.42
N PRO A 390 10.04 23.93 -9.95
CA PRO A 390 10.28 25.19 -9.27
C PRO A 390 9.00 26.07 -9.32
N VAL A 391 8.66 26.69 -8.19
CA VAL A 391 7.51 27.60 -8.06
C VAL A 391 8.01 29.04 -7.94
N ARG A 392 7.30 30.02 -8.53
CA ARG A 392 7.57 31.45 -8.36
C ARG A 392 6.30 32.19 -7.92
N LEU A 393 6.39 32.98 -6.85
CA LEU A 393 5.29 33.80 -6.33
C LEU A 393 5.57 35.31 -6.51
N LYS A 394 4.57 36.05 -6.99
CA LYS A 394 4.55 37.53 -6.98
C LYS A 394 3.38 38.05 -6.15
N ILE A 395 3.63 39.04 -5.30
CA ILE A 395 2.63 39.69 -4.43
C ILE A 395 2.62 41.19 -4.72
N ASP A 396 1.49 41.70 -5.22
CA ASP A 396 1.24 43.14 -5.39
C ASP A 396 0.31 43.61 -4.26
N LYS A 397 0.77 44.56 -3.44
CA LYS A 397 0.10 45.04 -2.21
C LYS A 397 -0.79 46.25 -2.44
#